data_AF-A0A4R3K0C4-F1
#
_entry.id   AF-A0A4R3K0C4-F1
#
_cell.length_a   1.000
_cell.length_b   1.000
_cell.length_c   1.000
_cell.angle_alpha   90.00
_cell.angle_beta   90.00
_cell.angle_gamma   90.00
#
_symmetry.space_group_name_H-M   'P 1'
#
loop_
_entity.id
_entity.type
_entity.pdbx_description
1 polymer ?
#
loop_
_entity_poly.entity_id
_entity_poly.type
_entity_poly.pdbx_seq_one_letter_code
_entity_poly.pdbx_strand_id
1 'polypeptide(L)'
;MTDSSIISALISLGGIIISFCITAYKTKKELKIQKVKLNMEYQNFKKQREEFTKTLQNQQTTTYKELITAERLKWLNQLRSEMSAMTAAVYSLKNKCLAEKEPFTVYDLAEMCSQVRNHGDLAILLLGPEDNDLIKEINTFIEKIYVKAGIQYEFAHRNRHVRACEIDIEELVDKMRNSCQHFLKNYTKEIEKEAKKMFISGTK
;
A
#
# COMPACT_ATOMS: atom_id res chain seq x y z
N MET A 1 44.66 -66.46 64.52
CA MET A 1 43.58 -66.53 63.49
C MET A 1 43.22 -65.11 63.01
N THR A 2 44.18 -64.34 62.50
CA THR A 2 44.00 -62.90 62.21
C THR A 2 44.37 -62.50 60.78
N ASP A 3 45.16 -63.31 60.06
CA ASP A 3 45.78 -62.86 58.80
C ASP A 3 44.87 -63.08 57.58
N SER A 4 44.04 -64.14 57.60
CA SER A 4 43.07 -64.43 56.53
C SER A 4 41.93 -63.39 56.45
N SER A 5 41.48 -62.85 57.59
CA SER A 5 40.43 -61.83 57.61
C SER A 5 40.92 -60.46 57.11
N ILE A 6 42.19 -60.13 57.34
CA ILE A 6 42.81 -58.88 56.86
C ILE A 6 43.01 -58.92 55.34
N ILE A 7 43.50 -60.05 54.80
CA ILE A 7 43.67 -60.22 53.34
C ILE A 7 42.31 -60.21 52.63
N SER A 8 41.30 -60.90 53.16
CA SER A 8 39.93 -60.88 52.65
C SER A 8 39.32 -59.47 52.67
N ALA A 9 39.52 -58.71 53.75
CA ALA A 9 39.05 -57.34 53.86
C ALA A 9 39.72 -56.42 52.83
N LEU A 10 41.03 -56.56 52.61
CA LEU A 10 41.80 -55.80 51.62
C LEU A 10 41.38 -56.09 50.18
N ILE A 11 41.10 -57.35 49.84
CA ILE A 11 40.60 -57.73 48.51
C ILE A 11 39.20 -57.15 48.27
N SER A 12 38.32 -57.17 49.28
CA SER A 12 36.98 -56.58 49.17
C SER A 12 37.04 -55.05 49.03
N LEU A 13 37.92 -54.38 49.77
CA LEU A 13 38.19 -52.94 49.67
C LEU A 13 38.76 -52.58 48.29
N GLY A 14 39.70 -53.37 47.77
CA GLY A 14 40.23 -53.21 46.42
C GLY A 14 39.15 -53.34 45.35
N GLY A 15 38.25 -54.32 45.48
CA GLY A 15 37.11 -54.50 44.58
C GLY A 15 36.13 -53.32 44.60
N ILE A 16 35.84 -52.76 45.78
CA ILE A 16 34.98 -51.58 45.93
C ILE A 16 35.61 -50.35 45.28
N ILE A 17 36.91 -50.12 45.51
CA ILE A 17 37.64 -48.97 44.93
C ILE A 17 37.70 -49.08 43.39
N ILE A 18 37.99 -50.26 42.85
CA ILE A 18 38.04 -50.48 41.39
C ILE A 18 36.64 -50.28 40.77
N SER A 19 35.60 -50.84 41.38
CA SER A 19 34.21 -50.65 40.93
C SER A 19 33.80 -49.17 40.94
N PHE A 20 34.16 -48.44 42.00
CA PHE A 20 33.90 -47.00 42.10
C PHE A 20 34.64 -46.22 41.01
N CYS A 21 35.91 -46.52 40.75
CA CYS A 21 36.71 -45.89 39.68
C CYS A 21 36.12 -46.15 38.27
N ILE A 22 35.69 -47.37 37.98
CA ILE A 22 35.04 -47.71 36.70
C ILE A 22 33.72 -46.95 36.54
N THR A 23 32.92 -46.91 37.61
CA THR A 23 31.62 -46.22 37.62
C THR A 23 31.80 -44.71 37.45
N ALA A 24 32.78 -44.11 38.14
CA ALA A 24 33.14 -42.70 38.02
C ALA A 24 33.67 -42.35 36.62
N TYR A 25 34.46 -43.23 36.01
CA TYR A 25 34.95 -43.04 34.64
C TYR A 25 33.79 -43.09 33.62
N LYS A 26 32.89 -44.06 33.77
CA LYS A 26 31.73 -44.24 32.88
C LYS A 26 30.76 -43.06 32.97
N THR A 27 30.43 -42.62 34.18
CA THR A 27 29.60 -41.41 34.40
C THR A 27 30.25 -40.15 33.85
N LYS A 28 31.56 -39.95 34.02
CA LYS A 28 32.28 -38.80 33.46
C LYS A 28 32.26 -38.79 31.92
N LYS A 29 32.32 -39.97 31.28
CA LYS A 29 32.20 -40.12 29.83
C LYS A 29 30.77 -39.82 29.34
N GLU A 30 29.76 -40.33 30.03
CA GLU A 30 28.34 -40.06 29.72
C GLU A 30 28.00 -38.58 29.87
N LEU A 31 28.50 -37.91 30.93
CA LEU A 31 28.37 -36.46 31.12
C LEU A 31 28.97 -35.66 29.96
N LYS A 32 30.14 -36.06 29.45
CA LYS A 32 30.74 -35.41 28.28
C LYS A 32 29.87 -35.57 27.04
N ILE A 33 29.35 -36.78 26.78
CA ILE A 33 28.48 -37.06 25.64
C ILE A 33 27.18 -36.27 25.73
N GLN A 34 26.55 -36.23 26.91
CA GLN A 34 25.35 -35.42 27.15
C GLN A 34 25.61 -33.94 26.94
N LYS A 35 26.75 -33.41 27.40
CA LYS A 35 27.11 -32.00 27.20
C LYS A 35 27.30 -31.65 25.73
N VAL A 36 27.90 -32.53 24.94
CA VAL A 36 28.04 -32.36 23.48
C VAL A 36 26.67 -32.42 22.80
N LYS A 37 25.81 -33.37 23.18
CA LYS A 37 24.45 -33.51 22.65
C LYS A 37 23.60 -32.28 22.95
N LEU A 38 23.63 -31.80 24.19
CA LEU A 38 22.93 -30.59 24.63
C LEU A 38 23.41 -29.35 23.85
N ASN A 39 24.72 -29.24 23.62
CA ASN A 39 25.26 -28.13 22.83
C ASN A 39 24.81 -28.20 21.36
N MET A 40 24.75 -29.39 20.76
CA MET A 40 24.22 -29.56 19.40
C MET A 40 22.72 -29.21 19.33
N GLU A 41 21.92 -29.67 20.30
CA GLU A 41 20.50 -29.33 20.41
C GLU A 41 20.29 -27.82 20.58
N TYR A 42 21.10 -27.16 21.41
CA TYR A 42 21.07 -25.71 21.58
C TYR A 42 21.40 -24.95 20.29
N GLN A 43 22.43 -25.38 19.55
CA GLN A 43 22.78 -24.75 18.26
C GLN A 43 21.68 -24.95 17.21
N ASN A 44 21.05 -26.13 17.16
CA ASN A 44 19.92 -26.38 16.28
C ASN A 44 18.71 -25.50 16.63
N PHE A 45 18.38 -25.39 17.91
CA PHE A 45 17.31 -24.50 18.38
C PHE A 45 17.61 -23.04 18.01
N LYS A 46 18.86 -22.59 18.17
CA LYS A 46 19.26 -21.22 17.79
C LYS A 46 19.03 -20.96 16.29
N LYS A 47 19.44 -21.89 15.42
CA LYS A 47 19.20 -21.79 13.97
C LYS A 47 17.71 -21.75 13.63
N GLN A 48 16.91 -22.65 14.21
CA GLN A 48 15.45 -22.66 14.01
C GLN A 48 14.80 -21.34 14.42
N ARG A 49 15.24 -20.74 15.54
CA ARG A 49 14.73 -19.43 15.98
C ARG A 49 15.08 -18.31 15.00
N GLU A 50 16.30 -18.32 14.46
CA GLU A 50 16.73 -17.34 13.45
C GLU A 50 15.95 -17.48 12.14
N GLU A 51 15.74 -18.71 11.66
CA GLU A 51 14.91 -19.01 10.49
C GLU A 51 13.45 -18.60 10.68
N PHE A 52 12.87 -18.90 11.85
CA PHE A 52 11.51 -18.49 12.20
C PHE A 52 11.37 -16.97 12.23
N THR A 53 12.32 -16.25 12.84
CA THR A 53 12.28 -14.79 12.93
C THR A 53 12.35 -14.14 11.53
N LYS A 54 13.22 -14.65 10.65
CA LYS A 54 13.28 -14.20 9.24
C LYS A 54 11.98 -14.45 8.50
N THR A 55 11.40 -15.64 8.68
CA THR A 55 10.12 -16.00 8.05
C THR A 55 9.00 -15.07 8.50
N LEU A 56 8.91 -14.79 9.80
CA LEU A 56 7.89 -13.92 10.38
C LEU A 56 8.05 -12.46 9.89
N GLN A 57 9.28 -11.93 9.85
CA GLN A 57 9.56 -10.60 9.30
C GLN A 57 9.20 -10.50 7.81
N ASN A 58 9.53 -11.54 7.02
CA ASN A 58 9.18 -11.59 5.61
C ASN A 58 7.66 -11.62 5.42
N GLN A 59 6.93 -12.44 6.18
CA GLN A 59 5.47 -12.50 6.14
C GLN A 59 4.83 -11.15 6.47
N GLN A 60 5.25 -10.52 7.58
CA GLN A 60 4.76 -9.19 7.95
C GLN A 60 5.02 -8.16 6.84
N THR A 61 6.22 -8.15 6.27
CA THR A 61 6.59 -7.25 5.17
C THR A 61 5.71 -7.46 3.94
N THR A 62 5.41 -8.72 3.59
CA THR A 62 4.51 -9.05 2.47
C THR A 62 3.09 -8.57 2.74
N THR A 63 2.53 -8.87 3.92
CA THR A 63 1.17 -8.43 4.29
C THR A 63 1.02 -6.91 4.29
N TYR A 64 2.00 -6.18 4.83
CA TYR A 64 1.97 -4.71 4.78
C TYR A 64 2.01 -4.18 3.34
N LYS A 65 2.85 -4.77 2.48
CA LYS A 65 2.90 -4.38 1.06
C LYS A 65 1.60 -4.67 0.33
N GLU A 66 0.97 -5.82 0.57
CA GLU A 66 -0.34 -6.17 0.01
C GLU A 66 -1.42 -5.17 0.44
N LEU A 67 -1.48 -4.81 1.73
CA LEU A 67 -2.42 -3.81 2.25
C LEU A 67 -2.21 -2.44 1.61
N ILE A 68 -0.96 -1.98 1.51
CA ILE A 68 -0.63 -0.71 0.84
C ILE A 68 -1.05 -0.73 -0.63
N THR A 69 -0.78 -1.83 -1.34
CA THR A 69 -1.21 -1.99 -2.73
C THR A 69 -2.73 -1.95 -2.88
N ALA A 70 -3.47 -2.62 -1.98
CA ALA A 70 -4.93 -2.61 -1.99
C ALA A 70 -5.50 -1.19 -1.76
N GLU A 71 -4.95 -0.44 -0.79
CA GLU A 71 -5.37 0.94 -0.55
C GLU A 71 -5.03 1.86 -1.72
N ARG A 72 -3.87 1.70 -2.36
CA ARG A 72 -3.52 2.47 -3.58
C ARG A 72 -4.48 2.20 -4.74
N LEU A 73 -4.91 0.94 -4.92
CA LEU A 73 -5.93 0.62 -5.93
C LEU A 73 -7.29 1.25 -5.62
N LYS A 74 -7.67 1.30 -4.34
CA LYS A 74 -8.90 1.96 -3.89
C LYS A 74 -8.85 3.47 -4.17
N TRP A 75 -7.74 4.14 -3.83
CA TRP A 75 -7.52 5.56 -4.15
C TRP A 75 -7.56 5.82 -5.65
N LEU A 76 -6.93 4.97 -6.46
CA LEU A 76 -6.94 5.11 -7.91
C LEU A 76 -8.36 4.97 -8.50
N ASN A 77 -9.18 4.09 -7.93
CA ASN A 77 -10.58 3.95 -8.33
C ASN A 77 -11.43 5.16 -7.92
N GLN A 78 -11.19 5.74 -6.74
CA GLN A 78 -11.83 6.98 -6.32
C GLN A 78 -11.44 8.14 -7.24
N LEU A 79 -10.16 8.29 -7.56
CA LEU A 79 -9.66 9.31 -8.49
C LEU A 79 -10.32 9.18 -9.86
N ARG A 80 -10.41 7.95 -10.39
CA ARG A 80 -11.11 7.67 -11.65
C ARG A 80 -12.59 8.10 -11.57
N SER A 81 -13.25 7.84 -10.44
CA SER A 81 -14.65 8.22 -10.22
C SER A 81 -14.80 9.75 -10.28
N GLU A 82 -13.98 10.50 -9.54
CA GLU A 82 -14.04 11.96 -9.52
C GLU A 82 -13.73 12.59 -10.89
N MET A 83 -12.71 12.08 -11.59
CA MET A 83 -12.39 12.52 -12.94
C MET A 83 -13.56 12.28 -13.92
N SER A 84 -14.23 11.12 -13.80
CA SER A 84 -15.39 10.80 -14.63
C SER A 84 -16.57 11.71 -14.29
N ALA A 85 -16.86 11.90 -13.00
CA ALA A 85 -17.92 12.77 -12.51
C ALA A 85 -17.72 14.23 -12.95
N MET A 86 -16.49 14.74 -12.90
CA MET A 86 -16.14 16.07 -13.41
C MET A 86 -16.49 16.20 -14.91
N THR A 87 -16.07 15.25 -15.75
CA THR A 87 -16.40 15.29 -17.18
C THR A 87 -17.90 15.14 -17.45
N ALA A 88 -18.61 14.35 -16.64
CA ALA A 88 -20.05 14.19 -16.75
C ALA A 88 -20.81 15.46 -16.36
N ALA A 89 -20.38 16.16 -15.30
CA ALA A 89 -20.93 17.45 -14.89
C ALA A 89 -20.80 18.49 -16.01
N VAL A 90 -19.66 18.49 -16.71
CA VAL A 90 -19.42 19.36 -17.86
C VAL A 90 -20.35 19.04 -19.04
N TYR A 91 -20.62 17.77 -19.35
CA TYR A 91 -21.62 17.41 -20.35
C TYR A 91 -23.05 17.77 -19.92
N SER A 92 -23.37 17.62 -18.64
CA SER A 92 -24.66 18.03 -18.09
C SER A 92 -24.89 19.53 -18.28
N LEU A 93 -23.86 20.34 -17.96
CA LEU A 93 -23.86 21.78 -18.21
C LEU A 93 -24.08 22.10 -19.69
N LYS A 94 -23.34 21.46 -20.60
CA LYS A 94 -23.52 21.62 -22.06
C LYS A 94 -24.94 21.29 -22.49
N ASN A 95 -25.47 20.14 -22.08
CA ASN A 95 -26.78 19.68 -22.50
C ASN A 95 -27.89 20.60 -21.99
N LYS A 96 -27.79 21.10 -20.77
CA LYS A 96 -28.70 22.13 -20.24
C LYS A 96 -28.61 23.40 -21.08
N CYS A 97 -27.40 23.89 -21.34
CA CYS A 97 -27.18 25.06 -22.18
C CYS A 97 -27.75 24.95 -23.60
N LEU A 98 -27.77 23.74 -24.18
CA LEU A 98 -28.35 23.48 -25.51
C LEU A 98 -29.87 23.26 -25.48
N ALA A 99 -30.42 22.76 -24.38
CA ALA A 99 -31.84 22.41 -24.26
C ALA A 99 -32.73 23.60 -23.88
N GLU A 100 -32.20 24.57 -23.13
CA GLU A 100 -32.98 25.72 -22.69
C GLU A 100 -33.14 26.76 -23.80
N LYS A 101 -34.41 27.16 -24.01
CA LYS A 101 -34.79 28.25 -24.92
C LYS A 101 -34.78 29.62 -24.22
N GLU A 102 -34.80 29.61 -22.89
CA GLU A 102 -34.76 30.80 -22.05
C GLU A 102 -33.33 31.02 -21.52
N PRO A 103 -32.92 32.28 -21.30
CA PRO A 103 -31.56 32.56 -20.87
C PRO A 103 -31.36 32.28 -19.37
N PHE A 104 -30.31 31.51 -19.06
CA PHE A 104 -29.90 31.21 -17.69
C PHE A 104 -29.63 32.47 -16.88
N THR A 105 -29.88 32.39 -15.57
CA THR A 105 -29.29 33.34 -14.64
C THR A 105 -27.82 32.98 -14.38
N VAL A 106 -27.03 33.98 -13.98
CA VAL A 106 -25.65 33.76 -13.50
C VAL A 106 -25.61 32.73 -12.36
N TYR A 107 -26.64 32.70 -11.52
CA TYR A 107 -26.70 31.80 -10.37
C TYR A 107 -26.81 30.33 -10.83
N ASP A 108 -27.66 30.04 -11.80
CA ASP A 108 -27.84 28.67 -12.32
C ASP A 108 -26.54 28.14 -12.94
N LEU A 109 -25.86 28.98 -13.72
CA LEU A 109 -24.57 28.63 -14.32
C LEU A 109 -23.47 28.47 -13.26
N ALA A 110 -23.45 29.34 -12.25
CA ALA A 110 -22.51 29.24 -11.14
C ALA A 110 -22.70 27.94 -10.34
N GLU A 111 -23.95 27.53 -10.08
CA GLU A 111 -24.24 26.27 -9.41
C GLU A 111 -23.73 25.08 -10.22
N MET A 112 -24.01 25.04 -11.53
CA MET A 112 -23.55 23.95 -12.39
C MET A 112 -22.02 23.89 -12.51
N CYS A 113 -21.36 25.04 -12.66
CA CYS A 113 -19.90 25.11 -12.68
C CYS A 113 -19.27 24.76 -11.33
N SER A 114 -19.96 25.01 -10.21
CA SER A 114 -19.51 24.57 -8.88
C SER A 114 -19.42 23.04 -8.77
N GLN A 115 -20.31 22.30 -9.44
CA GLN A 115 -20.24 20.84 -9.47
C GLN A 115 -18.98 20.35 -10.19
N VAL A 116 -18.64 20.98 -11.33
CA VAL A 116 -17.39 20.71 -12.06
C VAL A 116 -16.19 20.99 -11.17
N ARG A 117 -16.21 22.12 -10.47
CA ARG A 117 -15.15 22.52 -9.53
C ARG A 117 -14.99 21.53 -8.38
N ASN A 118 -16.08 21.13 -7.73
CA ASN A 118 -16.05 20.22 -6.59
C ASN A 118 -15.41 18.87 -6.95
N HIS A 119 -15.82 18.27 -8.07
CA HIS A 119 -15.20 17.03 -8.53
C HIS A 119 -13.73 17.20 -8.92
N GLY A 120 -13.38 18.34 -9.52
CA GLY A 120 -12.00 18.69 -9.83
C GLY A 120 -11.11 18.86 -8.59
N ASP A 121 -11.59 19.58 -7.57
CA ASP A 121 -10.87 19.79 -6.31
C ASP A 121 -10.69 18.47 -5.54
N LEU A 122 -11.70 17.58 -5.54
CA LEU A 122 -11.58 16.24 -4.97
C LEU A 122 -10.56 15.37 -5.73
N ALA A 123 -10.55 15.44 -7.06
CA ALA A 123 -9.53 14.76 -7.86
C ALA A 123 -8.11 15.29 -7.56
N ILE A 124 -7.94 16.61 -7.40
CA ILE A 124 -6.68 17.24 -7.01
C ILE A 124 -6.23 16.75 -5.62
N LEU A 125 -7.15 16.67 -4.65
CA LEU A 125 -6.84 16.16 -3.31
C LEU A 125 -6.32 14.72 -3.36
N LEU A 126 -6.91 13.88 -4.22
CA LEU A 126 -6.53 12.47 -4.40
C LEU A 126 -5.21 12.27 -5.16
N LEU A 127 -4.79 13.23 -5.99
CA LEU A 127 -3.50 13.22 -6.68
C LEU A 127 -2.33 13.54 -5.72
N GLY A 128 -2.58 14.35 -4.69
CA GLY A 128 -1.54 14.81 -3.77
C GLY A 128 -0.56 15.80 -4.41
N PRO A 129 0.40 16.34 -3.64
CA PRO A 129 1.19 17.52 -4.05
C PRO A 129 2.27 17.25 -5.11
N GLU A 130 2.57 15.99 -5.44
CA GLU A 130 3.67 15.63 -6.34
C GLU A 130 3.23 15.62 -7.82
N ASP A 131 1.95 15.42 -8.10
CA ASP A 131 1.38 15.31 -9.45
C ASP A 131 1.02 16.68 -10.06
N ASN A 132 2.01 17.59 -10.05
CA ASN A 132 1.83 19.01 -10.39
C ASN A 132 1.27 19.27 -11.80
N ASP A 133 1.58 18.42 -12.78
CA ASP A 133 1.18 18.66 -14.16
C ASP A 133 -0.31 18.38 -14.37
N LEU A 134 -0.82 17.26 -13.87
CA LEU A 134 -2.25 16.94 -13.97
C LEU A 134 -3.11 17.87 -13.12
N ILE A 135 -2.61 18.30 -11.96
CA ILE A 135 -3.27 19.33 -11.13
C ILE A 135 -3.41 20.65 -11.89
N LYS A 136 -2.35 21.10 -12.57
CA LYS A 136 -2.41 22.30 -13.43
C LYS A 136 -3.40 22.13 -14.58
N GLU A 137 -3.42 20.96 -15.22
CA GLU A 137 -4.36 20.67 -16.29
C GLU A 137 -5.82 20.69 -15.80
N ILE A 138 -6.12 20.08 -14.65
CA ILE A 138 -7.46 20.10 -14.05
C ILE A 138 -7.88 21.53 -13.73
N ASN A 139 -7.04 22.32 -13.07
CA ASN A 139 -7.35 23.73 -12.77
C ASN A 139 -7.60 24.54 -14.06
N THR A 140 -6.72 24.39 -15.05
CA THR A 140 -6.87 25.07 -16.35
C THR A 140 -8.14 24.64 -17.07
N PHE A 141 -8.51 23.36 -16.98
CA PHE A 141 -9.75 22.84 -17.55
C PHE A 141 -10.96 23.49 -16.90
N ILE A 142 -11.02 23.50 -15.56
CA ILE A 142 -12.13 24.12 -14.81
C ILE A 142 -12.25 25.61 -15.15
N GLU A 143 -11.15 26.35 -15.15
CA GLU A 143 -11.15 27.78 -15.50
C GLU A 143 -11.72 28.03 -16.90
N LYS A 144 -11.34 27.21 -17.89
CA LYS A 144 -11.88 27.30 -19.25
C LYS A 144 -13.37 26.99 -19.33
N ILE A 145 -13.88 26.06 -18.50
CA ILE A 145 -15.31 25.80 -18.39
C ILE A 145 -16.04 27.03 -17.83
N TYR A 146 -15.52 27.67 -16.79
CA TYR A 146 -16.10 28.89 -16.22
C TYR A 146 -16.14 30.05 -17.23
N VAL A 147 -15.09 30.21 -18.03
CA VAL A 147 -15.03 31.21 -19.11
C VAL A 147 -16.09 30.91 -20.18
N LYS A 148 -16.13 29.67 -20.67
CA LYS A 148 -17.08 29.24 -21.72
C LYS A 148 -18.53 29.23 -21.27
N ALA A 149 -18.78 29.06 -19.97
CA ALA A 149 -20.10 29.20 -19.37
C ALA A 149 -20.52 30.68 -19.18
N GLY A 150 -19.64 31.66 -19.46
CA GLY A 150 -19.96 33.09 -19.35
C GLY A 150 -19.88 33.67 -17.94
N ILE A 151 -19.41 32.89 -16.95
CA ILE A 151 -19.43 33.28 -15.52
C ILE A 151 -18.40 34.37 -15.19
N GLN A 152 -17.24 34.37 -15.86
CA GLN A 152 -16.18 35.37 -15.60
C GLN A 152 -16.59 36.82 -15.97
N TYR A 153 -17.53 37.00 -16.89
CA TYR A 153 -17.92 38.33 -17.39
C TYR A 153 -19.07 38.97 -16.59
N GLU A 154 -19.86 38.20 -15.83
CA GLU A 154 -21.12 38.70 -15.26
C GLU A 154 -21.11 38.97 -13.74
N PHE A 155 -20.10 38.53 -12.99
CA PHE A 155 -19.97 38.93 -11.57
C PHE A 155 -19.78 40.45 -11.38
N ALA A 156 -19.31 41.15 -12.42
CA ALA A 156 -19.25 42.61 -12.45
C ALA A 156 -20.62 43.28 -12.67
N HIS A 157 -21.62 42.55 -13.17
CA HIS A 157 -22.92 43.07 -13.59
C HIS A 157 -24.05 42.17 -13.07
N ARG A 158 -24.28 42.21 -11.77
CA ARG A 158 -25.36 41.48 -11.08
C ARG A 158 -26.72 41.75 -11.76
N ASN A 159 -27.46 40.69 -12.09
CA ASN A 159 -28.81 40.65 -12.67
C ASN A 159 -28.94 40.73 -14.21
N ARG A 160 -27.98 40.22 -14.99
CA ARG A 160 -28.23 39.97 -16.43
C ARG A 160 -28.50 38.49 -16.71
N HIS A 161 -29.32 38.28 -17.73
CA HIS A 161 -29.60 37.00 -18.33
C HIS A 161 -28.49 36.70 -19.35
N VAL A 162 -27.80 35.56 -19.21
CA VAL A 162 -26.75 35.15 -20.14
C VAL A 162 -27.41 34.61 -21.40
N ARG A 163 -27.27 35.35 -22.52
CA ARG A 163 -28.02 35.04 -23.75
C ARG A 163 -27.35 34.04 -24.70
N ALA A 164 -26.09 33.67 -24.47
CA ALA A 164 -25.41 32.70 -25.32
C ALA A 164 -24.39 31.89 -24.51
N CYS A 165 -24.79 30.67 -24.18
CA CYS A 165 -23.90 29.63 -23.67
C CYS A 165 -23.32 28.88 -24.89
N GLU A 166 -22.36 29.49 -25.60
CA GLU A 166 -21.65 28.83 -26.72
C GLU A 166 -20.60 27.85 -26.19
N ILE A 167 -21.09 26.76 -25.60
CA ILE A 167 -20.25 25.70 -25.03
C ILE A 167 -19.85 24.72 -26.14
N ASP A 168 -18.88 25.13 -26.96
CA ASP A 168 -18.02 24.17 -27.64
C ASP A 168 -16.90 23.73 -26.68
N ILE A 169 -17.06 22.52 -26.13
CA ILE A 169 -16.19 21.94 -25.09
C ILE A 169 -15.71 20.55 -25.43
N GLU A 170 -16.12 19.98 -26.56
CA GLU A 170 -15.86 18.56 -26.86
C GLU A 170 -14.36 18.29 -26.88
N GLU A 171 -13.59 19.14 -27.56
CA GLU A 171 -12.13 19.05 -27.58
C GLU A 171 -11.52 19.20 -26.19
N LEU A 172 -12.06 20.09 -25.34
CA LEU A 172 -11.57 20.28 -23.97
C LEU A 172 -11.83 19.06 -23.10
N VAL A 173 -13.03 18.49 -23.17
CA VAL A 173 -13.40 17.30 -22.41
C VAL A 173 -12.60 16.09 -22.88
N ASP A 174 -12.43 15.92 -24.20
CA ASP A 174 -11.67 14.81 -24.75
C ASP A 174 -10.18 14.92 -24.40
N LYS A 175 -9.60 16.12 -24.47
CA LYS A 175 -8.24 16.36 -24.01
C LYS A 175 -8.09 16.00 -22.53
N MET A 176 -8.97 16.49 -21.66
CA MET A 176 -8.92 16.21 -20.22
C MET A 176 -9.09 14.71 -19.93
N ARG A 177 -10.04 14.06 -20.63
CA ARG A 177 -10.26 12.61 -20.52
C ARG A 177 -9.01 11.83 -20.91
N ASN A 178 -8.34 12.22 -22.00
CA ASN A 178 -7.11 11.58 -22.45
C ASN A 178 -5.97 11.76 -21.45
N SER A 179 -5.78 12.95 -20.88
CA SER A 179 -4.80 13.20 -19.83
C SER A 179 -5.06 12.34 -18.59
N CYS A 180 -6.31 12.32 -18.09
CA CYS A 180 -6.72 11.47 -16.97
C CYS A 180 -6.46 9.99 -17.27
N GLN A 181 -6.88 9.50 -18.43
CA GLN A 181 -6.68 8.10 -18.81
C GLN A 181 -5.20 7.74 -18.94
N HIS A 182 -4.38 8.64 -19.48
CA HIS A 182 -2.94 8.44 -19.59
C HIS A 182 -2.30 8.28 -18.20
N PHE A 183 -2.60 9.21 -17.30
CA PHE A 183 -2.15 9.16 -15.90
C PHE A 183 -2.57 7.86 -15.22
N LEU A 184 -3.87 7.55 -15.24
CA LEU A 184 -4.42 6.35 -14.59
C LEU A 184 -3.77 5.08 -15.13
N LYS A 185 -3.54 4.98 -16.44
CA LYS A 185 -2.87 3.82 -17.06
C LYS A 185 -1.42 3.69 -16.62
N ASN A 186 -0.68 4.78 -16.53
CA ASN A 186 0.72 4.74 -16.10
C ASN A 186 0.83 4.34 -14.62
N TYR A 187 0.03 4.96 -13.76
CA TYR A 187 0.05 4.65 -12.33
C TYR A 187 -0.41 3.21 -12.03
N THR A 188 -1.42 2.71 -12.77
CA THR A 188 -1.82 1.29 -12.68
C THR A 188 -0.66 0.36 -13.01
N LYS A 189 0.10 0.64 -14.09
CA LYS A 189 1.26 -0.16 -14.50
C LYS A 189 2.37 -0.13 -13.45
N GLU A 190 2.57 0.98 -12.75
CA GLU A 190 3.55 1.07 -11.67
C GLU A 190 3.16 0.17 -10.49
N ILE A 191 1.90 0.24 -10.05
CA ILE A 191 1.36 -0.64 -9.02
C ILE A 191 1.52 -2.12 -9.43
N GLU A 192 1.17 -2.47 -10.67
CA GLU A 192 1.32 -3.85 -11.18
C GLU A 192 2.77 -4.33 -11.19
N LYS A 193 3.72 -3.46 -11.59
CA LYS A 193 5.16 -3.79 -11.59
C LYS A 193 5.66 -4.02 -10.17
N GLU A 194 5.24 -3.21 -9.21
CA GLU A 194 5.59 -3.36 -7.81
C GLU A 194 5.00 -4.65 -7.22
N ALA A 195 3.72 -4.91 -7.47
CA ALA A 195 3.04 -6.13 -7.02
C ALA A 195 3.74 -7.39 -7.56
N LYS A 196 4.11 -7.42 -8.86
CA LYS A 196 4.86 -8.53 -9.46
C LYS A 196 6.21 -8.78 -8.79
N LYS A 197 6.93 -7.73 -8.38
CA LYS A 197 8.21 -7.86 -7.66
C LYS A 197 8.03 -8.52 -6.29
N MET A 198 6.87 -8.34 -5.63
CA MET A 198 6.59 -8.95 -4.33
C MET A 198 6.51 -10.48 -4.44
N PHE A 199 5.80 -11.00 -5.46
CA PHE A 199 5.66 -12.44 -5.69
C PHE A 199 6.99 -13.12 -6.03
N ILE A 200 7.90 -12.44 -6.74
CA ILE A 200 9.23 -13.00 -7.08
C ILE A 200 10.16 -13.02 -5.86
N SER A 201 10.00 -12.07 -4.92
CA SER A 201 10.82 -11.99 -3.70
C SER A 201 10.40 -12.95 -2.59
N GLY A 202 9.17 -13.48 -2.63
CA GLY A 202 8.66 -14.48 -1.67
C GLY A 202 9.03 -15.93 -1.99
N THR A 203 9.62 -16.19 -3.16
CA THR A 203 9.97 -17.54 -3.66
C THR A 203 11.45 -17.89 -3.58
N LYS A 204 12.27 -17.18 -2.80
CA LYS A 204 13.70 -17.48 -2.61
C LYS A 204 14.07 -17.75 -1.17
#